data_AF-A0A9X8VBB0-F1
#
_entry.id   AF-A0A9X8VBB0-F1
#
_cell.length_a   1.000
_cell.length_b   1.000
_cell.length_c   1.000
_cell.angle_alpha   90.00
_cell.angle_beta   90.00
_cell.angle_gamma   90.00
#
_symmetry.space_group_name_H-M   'P 1'
#
loop_
_entity.id
_entity.type
_entity.pdbx_description
1 polymer ?
#
loop_
_entity_poly.entity_id
_entity_poly.type
_entity_poly.pdbx_seq_one_letter_code
_entity_poly.pdbx_strand_id
1 'polypeptide(L)'
;AQAPQIAVIMHEPEDGSEEDDETPYVPPRRASGAPSAAPGEKQPRFYRRPTFWVWLAFLAALSVCVAFVGIATLSQRVPVSTMPVLLNPRDIDIRIQGGESCSNWMPQLSYVVGVSELITDSLNTYSTFLVHDQTNYNYSGPSNSGKSLYIEFVNQRHYRAQQCFLSVRL
;
A
#
# COMPACT_ATOMS: atom_id res chain seq x y z
N ALA A 1 46.45 -9.92 -25.99
CA ALA A 1 46.49 -10.42 -24.61
C ALA A 1 45.05 -10.79 -24.23
N GLN A 2 44.66 -11.98 -23.80
CA GLN A 2 45.37 -13.18 -23.38
C GLN A 2 44.32 -14.32 -23.43
N ALA A 3 44.65 -15.42 -24.09
CA ALA A 3 44.13 -16.75 -23.74
C ALA A 3 45.22 -17.41 -22.85
N PRO A 4 44.95 -18.45 -22.04
CA PRO A 4 44.50 -19.75 -22.55
C PRO A 4 43.46 -20.48 -21.69
N GLN A 5 42.91 -21.53 -22.32
CA GLN A 5 41.96 -22.50 -21.81
C GLN A 5 42.61 -23.49 -20.84
N ILE A 6 41.86 -23.94 -19.82
CA ILE A 6 42.16 -25.17 -19.08
C ILE A 6 40.90 -26.05 -19.16
N ALA A 7 41.06 -27.21 -19.79
CA ALA A 7 40.08 -28.27 -19.91
C ALA A 7 40.18 -29.20 -18.69
N VAL A 8 39.04 -29.68 -18.19
CA VAL A 8 38.99 -30.94 -17.45
C VAL A 8 37.75 -31.70 -17.88
N ILE A 9 38.01 -32.75 -18.67
CA ILE A 9 37.10 -33.84 -18.99
C ILE A 9 37.04 -34.72 -17.74
N MET A 10 35.85 -35.02 -17.22
CA MET A 10 35.66 -36.15 -16.33
C MET A 10 34.61 -37.08 -16.93
N HIS A 11 35.07 -38.30 -17.10
CA HIS A 11 34.46 -39.43 -17.77
C HIS A 11 33.41 -40.07 -16.87
N GLU A 12 32.32 -40.54 -17.49
CA GLU A 12 31.24 -41.33 -16.89
C GLU A 12 31.75 -42.67 -16.32
N PRO A 13 31.04 -43.25 -15.35
CA PRO A 13 30.74 -44.67 -15.46
C PRO A 13 29.25 -45.00 -15.23
N GLU A 14 28.71 -45.69 -16.22
CA GLU A 14 27.77 -46.82 -16.20
C GLU A 14 26.95 -47.06 -14.93
N ASP A 15 25.63 -46.97 -15.06
CA ASP A 15 24.72 -47.95 -14.47
C ASP A 15 23.64 -48.27 -15.51
N GLY A 16 23.55 -49.53 -15.89
CA GLY A 16 22.75 -49.99 -17.02
C GLY A 16 21.40 -50.52 -16.61
N SER A 17 20.39 -50.34 -17.46
CA SER A 17 19.44 -51.39 -17.86
C SER A 17 18.36 -50.84 -18.81
N GLU A 18 18.18 -51.58 -19.92
CA GLU A 18 16.91 -51.88 -20.62
C GLU A 18 16.38 -50.94 -21.73
N GLU A 19 16.51 -51.50 -22.95
CA GLU A 19 15.50 -51.64 -24.01
C GLU A 19 15.08 -50.43 -24.89
N ASP A 20 15.59 -50.52 -26.13
CA ASP A 20 14.86 -50.46 -27.42
C ASP A 20 14.24 -49.15 -27.97
N ASP A 21 14.84 -48.75 -29.10
CA ASP A 21 14.21 -48.38 -30.39
C ASP A 21 14.21 -46.91 -30.88
N GLU A 22 14.44 -46.84 -32.21
CA GLU A 22 14.09 -45.79 -33.18
C GLU A 22 14.90 -44.48 -33.39
N THR A 23 15.79 -44.57 -34.39
CA THR A 23 15.97 -43.70 -35.57
C THR A 23 16.85 -42.43 -35.54
N PRO A 24 17.77 -42.22 -36.53
CA PRO A 24 18.63 -41.03 -36.61
C PRO A 24 17.95 -39.84 -37.31
N TYR A 25 17.91 -38.67 -36.66
CA TYR A 25 17.44 -37.40 -37.22
C TYR A 25 18.58 -36.59 -37.88
N VAL A 26 18.40 -36.21 -39.15
CA VAL A 26 19.34 -35.39 -39.95
C VAL A 26 18.78 -33.96 -40.13
N PRO A 27 19.55 -32.88 -39.88
CA PRO A 27 19.05 -31.51 -39.95
C PRO A 27 19.10 -30.91 -41.37
N PRO A 28 18.14 -30.06 -41.79
CA PRO A 28 18.15 -29.44 -43.12
C PRO A 28 19.03 -28.18 -43.21
N ARG A 29 19.75 -28.08 -44.33
CA ARG A 29 20.74 -27.04 -44.68
C ARG A 29 20.08 -25.80 -45.31
N ARG A 30 20.48 -24.60 -44.85
CA ARG A 30 20.04 -23.27 -45.34
C ARG A 30 20.36 -23.05 -46.82
N ALA A 31 19.38 -22.59 -47.59
CA ALA A 31 19.57 -22.01 -48.92
C ALA A 31 19.51 -20.47 -48.85
N SER A 32 20.58 -19.85 -49.33
CA SER A 32 20.82 -18.41 -49.46
C SER A 32 20.20 -17.84 -50.73
N GLY A 33 19.56 -16.67 -50.65
CA GLY A 33 19.23 -15.86 -51.84
C GLY A 33 18.47 -14.57 -51.53
N ALA A 34 19.06 -13.42 -51.87
CA ALA A 34 18.43 -12.11 -52.02
C ALA A 34 19.26 -11.31 -53.05
N PRO A 35 18.78 -10.20 -53.66
CA PRO A 35 17.40 -9.72 -53.87
C PRO A 35 17.13 -9.35 -55.37
N SER A 36 15.87 -9.06 -55.73
CA SER A 36 15.54 -8.28 -56.94
C SER A 36 14.47 -7.25 -56.60
N ALA A 37 14.78 -5.97 -56.85
CA ALA A 37 13.93 -4.83 -56.53
C ALA A 37 13.12 -4.39 -57.75
N ALA A 38 11.84 -4.07 -57.55
CA ALA A 38 11.06 -3.21 -58.43
C ALA A 38 10.11 -2.32 -57.60
N PRO A 39 9.75 -1.12 -58.10
CA PRO A 39 9.54 0.06 -57.26
C PRO A 39 8.05 0.44 -57.14
N GLY A 40 7.66 1.02 -56.01
CA GLY A 40 6.42 1.79 -55.94
C GLY A 40 5.63 1.65 -54.65
N GLU A 41 6.18 2.05 -53.52
CA GLU A 41 5.36 2.39 -52.35
C GLU A 41 5.41 3.91 -52.16
N LYS A 42 4.38 4.58 -52.68
CA LYS A 42 4.09 5.97 -52.31
C LYS A 42 3.74 5.94 -50.82
N GLN A 43 4.74 6.16 -49.97
CA GLN A 43 4.50 6.34 -48.54
C GLN A 43 3.40 7.40 -48.35
N PRO A 44 2.32 7.08 -47.60
CA PRO A 44 1.28 8.06 -47.36
C PRO A 44 1.89 9.27 -46.63
N ARG A 45 1.80 10.46 -47.24
CA ARG A 45 2.23 11.76 -46.69
C ARG A 45 1.39 12.22 -45.47
N PHE A 46 0.80 11.30 -44.71
CA PHE A 46 -0.05 11.60 -43.56
C PHE A 46 0.76 11.79 -42.26
N TYR A 47 2.06 11.48 -42.26
CA TYR A 47 2.93 11.60 -41.08
C TYR A 47 3.74 12.91 -41.05
N ARG A 48 3.10 14.05 -41.31
CA ARG A 48 3.75 15.39 -41.20
C ARG A 48 3.10 16.33 -40.19
N ARG A 49 2.20 15.81 -39.34
CA ARG A 49 1.70 16.51 -38.14
C ARG A 49 1.87 15.71 -36.82
N PRO A 50 2.98 15.01 -36.55
CA PRO A 50 3.08 14.21 -35.33
C PRO A 50 3.33 15.07 -34.08
N THR A 51 4.21 16.08 -34.15
CA THR A 51 4.73 16.70 -32.92
C THR A 51 3.70 17.51 -32.14
N PHE A 52 2.92 18.36 -32.80
CA PHE A 52 1.90 19.18 -32.12
C PHE A 52 0.81 18.34 -31.45
N TRP A 53 0.33 17.30 -32.15
CA TRP A 53 -0.68 16.39 -31.61
C TRP A 53 -0.15 15.49 -30.49
N VAL A 54 1.12 15.07 -30.58
CA VAL A 54 1.79 14.35 -29.50
C VAL A 54 1.93 15.23 -28.26
N TRP A 55 2.33 16.50 -28.41
CA TRP A 55 2.38 17.43 -27.27
C TRP A 55 1.01 17.69 -26.67
N LEU A 56 -0.03 17.84 -27.49
CA LEU A 56 -1.39 18.04 -27.01
C LEU A 56 -1.92 16.80 -26.26
N ALA A 57 -1.68 15.59 -26.79
CA ALA A 57 -2.03 14.35 -26.12
C ALA A 57 -1.23 14.15 -24.81
N PHE A 58 0.06 14.52 -24.81
CA PHE A 58 0.92 14.46 -23.63
C PHE A 58 0.45 15.42 -22.53
N LEU A 59 0.16 16.68 -22.88
CA LEU A 59 -0.37 17.66 -21.92
C LEU A 59 -1.76 17.28 -21.41
N ALA A 60 -2.62 16.73 -22.28
CA ALA A 60 -3.92 16.20 -21.88
C ALA A 60 -3.76 15.06 -20.87
N ALA A 61 -2.92 14.06 -21.16
CA ALA A 61 -2.63 12.96 -20.24
C ALA A 61 -2.04 13.45 -18.91
N LEU A 62 -1.08 14.39 -18.95
CA LEU A 62 -0.48 14.98 -17.76
C LEU A 62 -1.52 15.73 -16.92
N SER A 63 -2.39 16.52 -17.55
CA SER A 63 -3.45 17.25 -16.85
C SER A 63 -4.45 16.31 -16.18
N VAL A 64 -4.82 15.21 -16.84
CA VAL A 64 -5.71 14.19 -16.30
C VAL A 64 -5.05 13.47 -15.13
N CYS A 65 -3.77 13.10 -15.24
CA CYS A 65 -3.03 12.50 -14.12
C CYS A 65 -2.96 13.43 -12.91
N VAL A 66 -2.61 14.71 -13.11
CA VAL A 66 -2.56 15.70 -12.03
C VAL A 66 -3.94 15.91 -11.42
N ALA A 67 -5.00 15.96 -12.24
CA ALA A 67 -6.37 16.05 -11.75
C ALA A 67 -6.78 14.81 -10.94
N PHE A 68 -6.45 13.59 -11.37
CA PHE A 68 -6.74 12.38 -10.61
C PHE A 68 -5.96 12.33 -9.29
N VAL A 69 -4.68 12.71 -9.28
CA VAL A 69 -3.89 12.81 -8.04
C VAL A 69 -4.46 13.91 -7.14
N GLY A 70 -4.86 15.05 -7.70
CA GLY A 70 -5.51 16.14 -6.97
C GLY A 70 -6.84 15.70 -6.36
N ILE A 71 -7.69 15.03 -7.13
CA ILE A 71 -8.96 14.49 -6.64
C ILE A 71 -8.68 13.39 -5.60
N ALA A 72 -7.70 12.51 -5.79
CA ALA A 72 -7.36 11.48 -4.81
C ALA A 72 -6.79 12.04 -3.50
N THR A 73 -6.12 13.19 -3.55
CA THR A 73 -5.56 13.86 -2.36
C THR A 73 -6.56 14.79 -1.68
N LEU A 74 -7.44 15.44 -2.44
CA LEU A 74 -8.44 16.41 -1.95
C LEU A 74 -9.81 15.79 -1.67
N SER A 75 -10.13 14.62 -2.23
CA SER A 75 -11.30 13.86 -1.82
C SER A 75 -11.09 13.49 -0.37
N GLN A 76 -11.78 14.22 0.52
CA GLN A 76 -11.81 13.89 1.92
C GLN A 76 -12.17 12.41 2.01
N ARG A 77 -11.25 11.60 2.57
CA ARG A 77 -11.42 10.16 2.71
C ARG A 77 -12.64 9.78 3.55
N VAL A 78 -13.29 10.75 4.17
CA VAL A 78 -14.44 10.50 5.02
C VAL A 78 -15.56 11.48 4.67
N PRO A 79 -16.73 10.98 4.24
CA PRO A 79 -17.89 11.82 4.04
C PRO A 79 -18.25 12.47 5.37
N VAL A 80 -18.19 13.79 5.44
CA VAL A 80 -18.71 14.56 6.57
C VAL A 80 -20.22 14.69 6.40
N SER A 81 -21.00 14.03 7.27
CA SER A 81 -22.45 14.18 7.27
C SER A 81 -22.81 15.61 7.69
N THR A 82 -23.43 16.37 6.79
CA THR A 82 -23.92 17.74 7.08
C THR A 82 -25.30 17.75 7.74
N MET A 83 -25.91 16.59 7.97
CA MET A 83 -27.21 16.46 8.61
C MET A 83 -27.09 16.42 10.14
N PRO A 84 -28.10 16.90 10.89
CA PRO A 84 -28.15 16.72 12.34
C PRO A 84 -28.21 15.22 12.66
N VAL A 85 -27.11 14.68 13.20
CA VAL A 85 -27.00 13.30 13.64
C VAL A 85 -27.60 13.18 15.03
N LEU A 86 -28.47 12.18 15.24
CA LEU A 86 -28.97 11.84 16.56
C LEU A 86 -27.86 11.09 17.32
N LEU A 87 -27.40 11.67 18.44
CA LEU A 87 -26.41 11.04 19.30
C LEU A 87 -27.05 9.84 20.04
N ASN A 88 -26.40 8.69 19.99
CA ASN A 88 -26.83 7.50 20.71
C ASN A 88 -26.18 7.46 22.10
N PRO A 89 -26.93 7.61 23.20
CA PRO A 89 -26.37 7.60 24.55
C PRO A 89 -25.81 6.24 24.99
N ARG A 90 -26.13 5.16 24.24
CA ARG A 90 -25.59 3.81 24.45
C ARG A 90 -24.34 3.53 23.62
N ASP A 91 -23.92 4.46 22.77
CA ASP A 91 -22.74 4.31 21.92
C ASP A 91 -21.58 5.16 22.47
N ILE A 92 -20.42 4.52 22.64
CA ILE A 92 -19.25 5.07 23.30
C ILE A 92 -18.03 4.92 22.39
N ASP A 93 -17.37 6.04 22.10
CA ASP A 93 -16.09 6.02 21.37
C ASP A 93 -14.92 6.11 22.33
N ILE A 94 -13.92 5.24 22.18
CA ILE A 94 -12.65 5.33 22.93
C ILE A 94 -11.60 5.99 22.06
N ARG A 95 -11.00 7.08 22.54
CA ARG A 95 -10.03 7.89 21.78
C ARG A 95 -8.80 8.19 22.63
N ILE A 96 -7.63 8.07 22.02
CA ILE A 96 -6.38 8.52 22.64
C ILE A 96 -6.14 9.98 22.29
N GLN A 97 -5.89 10.82 23.30
CA GLN A 97 -5.42 12.19 23.10
C GLN A 97 -3.99 12.34 23.63
N GLY A 98 -3.10 12.98 22.85
CA GLY A 98 -1.78 13.40 23.33
C GLY A 98 -0.59 12.47 23.00
N GLY A 99 -0.36 12.20 21.71
CA GLY A 99 0.68 11.27 21.23
C GLY A 99 2.15 11.65 21.47
N GLU A 100 2.48 12.89 21.87
CA GLU A 100 3.88 13.32 22.03
C GLU A 100 4.18 14.10 23.33
N SER A 101 3.23 14.20 24.25
CA SER A 101 3.45 14.97 25.50
C SER A 101 4.45 14.31 26.46
N CYS A 102 4.77 13.04 26.23
CA CYS A 102 5.49 12.18 27.16
C CYS A 102 6.76 11.60 26.53
N SER A 103 7.87 11.63 27.28
CA SER A 103 9.20 11.24 26.81
C SER A 103 9.40 9.74 26.57
N ASN A 104 8.39 8.91 26.84
CA ASN A 104 8.41 7.48 26.58
C ASN A 104 7.01 6.98 26.14
N TRP A 105 6.55 7.51 25.01
CA TRP A 105 5.18 7.28 24.52
C TRP A 105 4.96 5.84 24.02
N MET A 106 5.99 5.19 23.47
CA MET A 106 5.84 3.89 22.79
C MET A 106 5.38 2.76 23.74
N PRO A 107 5.99 2.55 24.93
CA PRO A 107 5.49 1.56 25.90
C PRO A 107 4.17 1.98 26.56
N GLN A 108 3.88 3.29 26.61
CA GLN A 108 2.63 3.82 27.14
C GLN A 108 1.46 3.58 26.18
N LEU A 109 1.72 3.65 24.86
CA LEU A 109 0.74 3.36 23.84
C LEU A 109 0.23 1.93 23.92
N SER A 110 1.13 0.94 24.03
CA SER A 110 0.73 -0.47 24.10
C SER A 110 -0.13 -0.76 25.33
N TYR A 111 0.15 -0.11 26.46
CA TYR A 111 -0.68 -0.18 27.64
C TYR A 111 -2.08 0.38 27.38
N VAL A 112 -2.20 1.55 26.76
CA VAL A 112 -3.50 2.16 26.49
C VAL A 112 -4.32 1.37 25.48
N VAL A 113 -3.70 0.88 24.42
CA VAL A 113 -4.37 0.02 23.43
C VAL A 113 -4.88 -1.27 24.07
N GLY A 114 -4.09 -1.89 24.96
CA GLY A 114 -4.55 -3.07 25.69
C GLY A 114 -5.71 -2.77 26.65
N VAL A 115 -5.66 -1.62 27.34
CA VAL A 115 -6.74 -1.19 28.24
C VAL A 115 -8.02 -0.84 27.45
N SER A 116 -7.91 -0.17 26.30
CA SER A 116 -9.06 0.16 25.46
C SER A 116 -9.74 -1.07 24.89
N GLU A 117 -8.97 -2.07 24.47
CA GLU A 117 -9.49 -3.36 23.99
C GLU A 117 -10.28 -4.07 25.11
N LEU A 118 -9.73 -4.16 26.32
CA LEU A 118 -10.41 -4.75 27.47
C LEU A 118 -11.72 -4.02 27.84
N ILE A 119 -11.71 -2.68 27.82
CA ILE A 119 -12.91 -1.88 28.09
C ILE A 119 -13.95 -2.11 27.00
N THR A 120 -13.53 -2.13 25.73
CA THR A 120 -14.40 -2.35 24.58
C THR A 120 -15.05 -3.73 24.66
N ASP A 121 -14.26 -4.77 24.83
CA ASP A 121 -14.75 -6.15 24.91
C ASP A 121 -15.68 -6.36 26.11
N SER A 122 -15.31 -5.83 27.28
CA SER A 122 -16.12 -5.98 28.49
C SER A 122 -17.47 -5.29 28.38
N LEU A 123 -17.53 -4.07 27.82
CA LEU A 123 -18.78 -3.33 27.64
C LEU A 123 -19.64 -3.93 26.53
N ASN A 124 -19.04 -4.37 25.43
CA ASN A 124 -19.76 -5.03 24.34
C ASN A 124 -20.30 -6.42 24.74
N THR A 125 -19.60 -7.14 25.63
CA THR A 125 -19.98 -8.50 26.04
C THR A 125 -20.95 -8.53 27.21
N TYR A 126 -20.70 -7.72 28.25
CA TYR A 126 -21.45 -7.79 29.51
C TYR A 126 -22.47 -6.66 29.68
N SER A 127 -22.65 -5.80 28.67
CA SER A 127 -23.60 -4.69 28.71
C SER A 127 -24.43 -4.57 27.44
N THR A 128 -25.25 -3.52 27.38
CA THR A 128 -26.00 -3.12 26.18
C THR A 128 -25.41 -1.88 25.51
N PHE A 129 -24.21 -1.49 25.95
CA PHE A 129 -23.43 -0.44 25.31
C PHE A 129 -22.79 -0.98 24.05
N LEU A 130 -22.70 -0.13 23.05
CA LEU A 130 -21.93 -0.39 21.85
C LEU A 130 -20.69 0.48 21.93
N VAL A 131 -19.51 -0.15 21.91
CA VAL A 131 -18.24 0.54 22.11
C VAL A 131 -17.38 0.39 20.88
N HIS A 132 -16.90 1.52 20.39
CA HIS A 132 -15.97 1.62 19.28
C HIS A 132 -14.58 1.98 19.79
N ASP A 133 -13.64 1.05 19.66
CA ASP A 133 -12.24 1.34 19.89
C ASP A 133 -11.66 2.14 18.71
N GLN A 134 -11.48 3.44 18.90
CA GLN A 134 -10.84 4.35 17.93
C GLN A 134 -9.41 4.71 18.34
N THR A 135 -8.79 3.97 19.26
CA THR A 135 -7.41 4.24 19.71
C THR A 135 -6.37 4.05 18.60
N ASN A 136 -6.61 3.11 17.68
CA ASN A 136 -5.80 2.87 16.48
C ASN A 136 -6.36 3.57 15.23
N TYR A 137 -7.37 4.44 15.38
CA TYR A 137 -7.97 5.16 14.27
C TYR A 137 -7.54 6.63 14.29
N ASN A 138 -6.74 7.04 13.31
CA ASN A 138 -6.36 8.44 13.11
C ASN A 138 -7.47 9.23 12.37
N TYR A 139 -8.70 9.12 12.87
CA TYR A 139 -9.84 9.87 12.36
C TYR A 139 -10.51 10.64 13.51
N SER A 140 -10.81 11.90 13.27
CA SER A 140 -11.37 12.81 14.28
C SER A 140 -12.69 13.45 13.87
N GLY A 141 -13.36 12.91 12.85
CA GLY A 141 -14.62 13.47 12.39
C GLY A 141 -15.83 13.10 13.25
N PRO A 142 -17.02 13.51 12.81
CA PRO A 142 -18.25 13.32 13.56
C PRO A 142 -18.58 11.82 13.68
N SER A 143 -18.93 11.41 14.89
CA SER A 143 -19.43 10.07 15.22
C SER A 143 -20.82 10.18 15.83
N ASN A 144 -21.59 9.10 15.73
CA ASN A 144 -22.94 9.03 16.30
C ASN A 144 -22.92 8.70 17.80
N SER A 145 -21.74 8.48 18.37
CA SER A 145 -21.56 8.18 19.79
C SER A 145 -21.99 9.34 20.69
N GLY A 146 -22.84 9.02 21.66
CA GLY A 146 -23.33 9.97 22.67
C GLY A 146 -22.36 10.17 23.83
N LYS A 147 -21.32 9.33 23.94
CA LYS A 147 -20.26 9.41 24.94
C LYS A 147 -18.90 9.22 24.29
N SER A 148 -17.87 9.80 24.88
CA SER A 148 -16.51 9.65 24.38
C SER A 148 -15.55 9.49 25.54
N LEU A 149 -14.92 8.32 25.62
CA LEU A 149 -13.88 8.03 26.58
C LEU A 149 -12.55 8.51 26.01
N TYR A 150 -11.97 9.51 26.67
CA TYR A 150 -10.66 10.05 26.32
C TYR A 150 -9.60 9.54 27.28
N ILE A 151 -8.59 8.91 26.72
CA ILE A 151 -7.39 8.48 27.44
C ILE A 151 -6.25 9.39 27.02
N GLU A 152 -5.71 10.15 27.96
CA GLU A 152 -4.62 11.08 27.71
C GLU A 152 -3.47 10.87 28.70
N PHE A 153 -2.24 11.05 28.21
CA PHE A 153 -1.07 11.11 29.07
C PHE A 153 -0.70 12.55 29.36
N VAL A 154 -0.82 12.93 30.62
CA VAL A 154 -0.56 14.30 31.07
C VAL A 154 0.82 14.36 31.72
N ASN A 155 1.66 15.25 31.19
CA ASN A 155 2.95 15.59 31.78
C ASN A 155 2.82 16.89 32.57
N GLN A 156 3.06 16.85 33.88
CA GLN A 156 3.02 18.03 34.75
C GLN A 156 4.25 18.94 34.59
N ARG A 157 5.29 18.49 33.89
CA ARG A 157 6.53 19.23 33.58
C ARG A 157 7.26 19.78 34.82
N HIS A 158 7.13 19.14 35.98
CA HIS A 158 7.91 19.54 37.17
C HIS A 158 9.40 19.26 36.99
N TYR A 159 9.75 18.22 36.23
CA TYR A 159 11.14 17.88 35.86
C TYR A 159 11.20 17.30 34.43
N ARG A 160 12.39 17.31 33.80
CA ARG A 160 12.60 16.60 32.52
C ARG A 160 12.44 15.09 32.71
N ALA A 161 11.86 14.43 31.71
CA ALA A 161 11.65 12.97 31.70
C ALA A 161 10.83 12.41 32.87
N GLN A 162 9.95 13.21 33.46
CA GLN A 162 9.01 12.77 34.49
C GLN A 162 8.05 11.70 33.92
N GLN A 163 7.65 10.74 34.77
CA GLN A 163 6.56 9.81 34.45
C GLN A 163 5.26 10.60 34.23
N CYS A 164 4.58 10.31 33.14
CA CYS A 164 3.28 10.90 32.85
C CYS A 164 2.18 10.21 33.65
N PHE A 165 1.16 10.97 33.99
CA PHE A 165 -0.06 10.44 34.59
C PHE A 165 -1.05 10.07 33.49
N LEU A 166 -1.73 8.95 33.67
CA LEU A 166 -2.85 8.55 32.82
C LEU A 166 -4.11 9.27 33.32
N SER A 167 -4.70 10.10 32.47
CA SER A 167 -5.99 10.77 32.71
C SER A 167 -7.04 10.11 31.83
N VAL A 168 -8.14 9.69 32.46
CA VAL A 168 -9.28 9.04 31.79
C VAL A 168 -10.51 9.90 32.05
N ARG A 169 -11.19 10.29 30.98
CA ARG A 169 -12.41 11.11 31.02
C ARG A 169 -13.47 10.43 30.16
N LEU A 170 -14.73 10.50 30.57
CA LEU A 170 -15.89 9.95 29.85
C LEU A 170 -16.89 11.05 29.52
#